data_AF-A0A3N7GVK2-F1
#
_entry.id   AF-A0A3N7GVK2-F1
#
_cell.length_a   1.000
_cell.length_b   1.000
_cell.length_c   1.000
_cell.angle_alpha   90.00
_cell.angle_beta   90.00
_cell.angle_gamma   90.00
#
_symmetry.space_group_name_H-M   'P 1'
#
loop_
_entity.id
_entity.type
_entity.pdbx_description
1 polymer ?
#
loop_
_entity_poly.entity_id
_entity_poly.type
_entity_poly.pdbx_seq_one_letter_code
_entity_poly.pdbx_strand_id
1 'polypeptide(L)'
;MLSPGILYEVVFVIKLKDPAYGWGVPVNVSLVLPNGYKQERKEKLQTKPREQWIEVPVGELITSPENVGEIQFGMHEYDGGEWKRGLVIKGIAIRPKT
;
A
#
# COMPACT_ATOMS: atom_id res chain seq x y z
N MET A 1 -19.73 -2.52 -0.35
CA MET A 1 -19.41 -3.97 -0.34
C MET A 1 -18.71 -4.30 -1.65
N LEU A 2 -17.71 -5.19 -1.62
CA LEU A 2 -17.03 -5.67 -2.82
C LEU A 2 -17.82 -6.84 -3.43
N SER A 3 -17.87 -6.92 -4.76
CA SER A 3 -18.58 -7.98 -5.49
C SER A 3 -17.87 -9.33 -5.32
N PRO A 4 -18.58 -10.42 -4.91
CA PRO A 4 -18.01 -11.76 -4.73
C PRO A 4 -17.37 -12.33 -6.00
N GLY A 5 -16.39 -13.21 -5.85
CA GLY A 5 -15.71 -13.91 -6.94
C GLY A 5 -14.76 -13.05 -7.77
N ILE A 6 -14.56 -11.78 -7.42
CA ILE A 6 -13.68 -10.86 -8.14
C ILE A 6 -12.33 -10.74 -7.42
N LEU A 7 -11.25 -10.76 -8.20
CA LEU A 7 -9.90 -10.40 -7.74
C LEU A 7 -9.80 -8.87 -7.67
N TYR A 8 -9.48 -8.35 -6.49
CA TYR A 8 -9.22 -6.94 -6.27
C TYR A 8 -7.75 -6.72 -5.97
N GLU A 9 -7.23 -5.57 -6.41
CA GLU A 9 -5.98 -5.02 -5.89
C GLU A 9 -6.25 -3.90 -4.88
N VAL A 10 -5.38 -3.81 -3.88
CA VAL A 10 -5.33 -2.70 -2.91
C VAL A 10 -4.11 -1.85 -3.24
N VAL A 11 -4.32 -0.54 -3.41
CA VAL A 11 -3.30 0.38 -3.89
C VAL A 11 -3.31 1.67 -3.07
N PHE A 12 -2.16 2.07 -2.54
CA PHE A 12 -1.97 3.41 -1.99
C PHE A 12 -1.76 4.41 -3.12
N VAL A 13 -2.49 5.53 -3.09
CA VAL A 13 -2.26 6.67 -3.99
C VAL A 13 -1.52 7.75 -3.22
N ILE A 14 -0.25 7.97 -3.57
CA ILE A 14 0.66 8.85 -2.83
C ILE A 14 1.33 9.87 -3.74
N LYS A 15 1.90 10.90 -3.14
CA LYS A 15 2.80 11.86 -3.78
C LYS A 15 3.96 12.16 -2.85
N LEU A 16 5.17 12.21 -3.39
CA LEU A 16 6.33 12.76 -2.71
C LEU A 16 6.48 14.22 -3.11
N LYS A 17 6.42 15.15 -2.15
CA LYS A 17 6.67 16.57 -2.38
C LYS A 17 8.15 16.85 -2.62
N ASP A 18 8.46 18.05 -3.12
CA ASP A 18 9.81 18.58 -3.11
C ASP A 18 9.93 19.69 -2.04
N PRO A 19 10.76 19.52 -0.98
CA PRO A 19 11.65 18.38 -0.72
C PRO A 19 10.95 17.17 -0.08
N ALA A 20 11.43 15.96 -0.45
CA ALA A 20 11.15 14.69 0.23
C ALA A 20 12.47 13.97 0.55
N TYR A 21 12.65 13.62 1.82
CA TYR A 21 13.86 12.97 2.34
C TYR A 21 13.52 11.94 3.44
N GLY A 22 14.52 11.16 3.84
CA GLY A 22 14.37 10.08 4.83
C GLY A 22 13.82 8.77 4.25
N TRP A 23 13.77 8.63 2.92
CA TRP A 23 13.20 7.49 2.20
C TRP A 23 14.23 6.49 1.67
N GLY A 24 15.49 6.58 2.13
CA GLY A 24 16.59 5.72 1.67
C GLY A 24 16.41 4.24 2.01
N VAL A 25 15.70 3.95 3.11
CA VAL A 25 15.26 2.60 3.46
C VAL A 25 13.88 2.35 2.81
N PRO A 26 13.69 1.22 2.09
CA PRO A 26 12.39 0.87 1.53
C PRO A 26 11.31 0.74 2.62
N VAL A 27 10.10 1.20 2.33
CA VAL A 27 8.95 0.99 3.22
C VAL A 27 8.39 -0.42 3.03
N ASN A 28 7.90 -1.03 4.10
CA ASN A 28 7.08 -2.24 4.00
C ASN A 28 5.64 -1.85 3.72
N VAL A 29 5.05 -2.39 2.66
CA VAL A 29 3.61 -2.36 2.44
C VAL A 29 3.04 -3.75 2.72
N SER A 30 1.92 -3.80 3.43
CA SER A 30 1.32 -5.06 3.86
C SER A 30 -0.20 -5.07 3.69
N LEU A 31 -0.75 -6.26 3.40
CA LEU A 31 -2.17 -6.57 3.36
C LEU A 31 -2.41 -7.84 4.18
N VAL A 32 -3.31 -7.77 5.15
CA VAL A 32 -3.78 -8.90 5.97
C VAL A 32 -5.23 -9.18 5.59
N LEU A 33 -5.50 -10.42 5.19
CA LEU A 33 -6.83 -10.90 4.83
C LEU A 33 -7.60 -11.38 6.07
N PRO A 34 -8.95 -11.52 5.99
CA PRO A 34 -9.79 -12.00 7.09
C PRO A 34 -9.33 -13.34 7.70
N ASN A 35 -8.77 -14.23 6.88
CA ASN A 35 -8.23 -15.52 7.32
C ASN A 35 -6.85 -15.43 8.01
N GLY A 36 -6.31 -14.23 8.23
CA GLY A 36 -5.00 -13.99 8.82
C GLY A 36 -3.83 -14.10 7.86
N TYR A 37 -4.06 -14.44 6.58
CA TYR A 37 -3.00 -14.47 5.58
C TYR A 37 -2.44 -13.07 5.34
N LYS A 38 -1.12 -12.93 5.49
CA LYS A 38 -0.40 -11.66 5.33
C LYS A 38 0.44 -11.67 4.05
N GLN A 39 0.22 -10.67 3.21
CA GLN A 39 1.08 -10.28 2.10
C GLN A 39 1.94 -9.11 2.56
N GLU A 40 3.24 -9.16 2.30
CA GLU A 40 4.16 -8.07 2.64
C GLU A 40 5.24 -7.94 1.57
N ARG A 41 5.60 -6.70 1.23
CA ARG A 41 6.72 -6.42 0.33
C ARG A 41 7.37 -5.07 0.63
N LYS A 42 8.60 -4.91 0.15
CA LYS A 42 9.36 -3.66 0.25
C LYS A 42 9.15 -2.78 -0.98
N GLU A 43 8.88 -1.51 -0.76
CA GLU A 43 8.70 -0.48 -1.78
C GLU A 43 9.75 0.63 -1.61
N LYS A 44 10.51 0.91 -2.68
CA LYS A 44 11.53 1.98 -2.67
C LYS A 44 10.88 3.33 -3.01
N LEU A 45 10.64 4.17 -2.00
CA LEU A 45 10.11 5.52 -2.21
C LEU A 45 11.18 6.51 -2.70
N GLN A 46 12.45 6.32 -2.31
CA GLN A 46 13.56 7.22 -2.70
C GLN A 46 13.64 7.47 -4.22
N THR A 47 13.32 6.47 -5.04
CA THR A 47 13.48 6.54 -6.51
C THR A 47 12.20 6.95 -7.25
N LYS A 48 11.10 7.21 -6.55
CA LYS A 48 9.82 7.57 -7.17
C LYS A 48 9.77 9.04 -7.61
N PRO A 49 8.98 9.43 -8.63
CA PRO A 49 8.92 10.82 -9.05
C PRO A 49 8.40 11.73 -7.93
N ARG A 50 8.87 12.99 -7.94
CA ARG A 50 8.41 14.05 -7.03
C ARG A 50 7.30 14.86 -7.70
N GLU A 51 6.43 15.44 -6.89
CA GLU A 51 5.27 16.24 -7.30
C GLU A 51 4.28 15.53 -8.25
N GLN A 52 4.35 14.20 -8.33
CA GLN A 52 3.45 13.37 -9.14
C GLN A 52 2.69 12.39 -8.24
N TRP A 53 1.40 12.22 -8.54
CA TRP A 53 0.61 11.15 -7.93
C TRP A 53 1.04 9.81 -8.54
N ILE A 54 1.39 8.87 -7.68
CA ILE A 54 1.78 7.52 -8.05
C ILE A 54 0.94 6.50 -7.30
N GLU A 55 0.82 5.33 -7.93
CA GLU A 55 0.21 4.15 -7.34
C GLU A 55 1.29 3.25 -6.74
N VAL A 56 1.12 2.90 -5.46
CA VAL A 56 1.92 1.89 -4.78
C VAL A 56 1.00 0.73 -4.46
N PRO A 57 1.04 -0.36 -5.24
CA PRO A 57 0.21 -1.51 -4.92
C PRO A 57 0.64 -2.09 -3.57
N VAL A 58 -0.28 -2.75 -2.87
CA VAL A 58 -0.09 -3.28 -1.51
C VAL A 58 -0.20 -4.79 -1.51
N GLY A 59 -1.22 -5.30 -2.19
CA GLY A 59 -1.53 -6.72 -2.29
C GLY A 59 -2.86 -6.92 -3.01
N GLU A 60 -3.28 -8.18 -3.06
CA GLU A 60 -4.49 -8.61 -3.77
C GLU A 60 -5.40 -9.42 -2.86
N LEU A 61 -6.70 -9.38 -3.13
CA LEU A 61 -7.67 -10.21 -2.44
C LEU A 61 -8.72 -10.75 -3.41
N ILE A 62 -9.17 -11.97 -3.18
CA ILE A 62 -10.39 -12.49 -3.79
C ILE A 62 -11.46 -12.45 -2.72
N THR A 63 -12.59 -11.85 -3.06
CA THR A 63 -13.79 -11.89 -2.22
C THR A 63 -14.47 -13.23 -2.40
N SER A 64 -14.54 -14.05 -1.36
CA SER A 64 -15.28 -15.31 -1.37
C SER A 64 -16.07 -15.48 -0.08
N PRO A 65 -17.09 -16.37 -0.05
CA PRO A 65 -17.86 -16.63 1.16
C PRO A 65 -16.99 -17.10 2.34
N GLU A 66 -15.89 -17.81 2.08
CA GLU A 66 -14.92 -18.20 3.10
C GLU A 66 -13.92 -17.09 3.51
N ASN A 67 -13.94 -15.94 2.84
CA ASN A 67 -13.04 -14.81 3.11
C ASN A 67 -13.82 -13.52 3.38
N VAL A 68 -14.82 -13.61 4.26
CA VAL A 68 -15.66 -12.50 4.72
C VAL A 68 -15.10 -11.96 6.04
N GLY A 69 -14.83 -10.67 6.08
CA GLY A 69 -14.39 -10.00 7.31
C GLY A 69 -13.61 -8.73 7.02
N GLU A 70 -12.83 -8.31 8.00
CA GLU A 70 -11.99 -7.12 7.91
C GLU A 70 -10.68 -7.43 7.18
N ILE A 71 -10.29 -6.53 6.29
CA ILE A 71 -8.93 -6.47 5.76
C ILE A 71 -8.16 -5.38 6.49
N GLN A 72 -6.87 -5.60 6.71
CA GLN A 72 -5.97 -4.58 7.23
C GLN A 72 -4.86 -4.34 6.22
N PHE A 73 -4.51 -3.09 5.97
CA PHE A 73 -3.39 -2.74 5.14
C PHE A 73 -2.52 -1.70 5.84
N GLY A 74 -1.24 -1.66 5.51
CA GLY A 74 -0.31 -0.75 6.13
C GLY A 74 0.84 -0.38 5.22
N MET A 75 1.46 0.75 5.53
CA MET A 75 2.74 1.17 4.99
C MET A 75 3.58 1.69 6.16
N HIS A 76 4.73 1.08 6.43
CA HIS A 76 5.57 1.43 7.57
C HIS A 76 7.06 1.24 7.28
N GLU A 77 7.90 1.96 8.00
CA GLU A 77 9.36 1.82 7.97
C GLU A 77 9.89 2.32 9.31
N TYR A 78 10.52 1.43 10.08
CA TYR A 78 11.04 1.71 11.43
C TYR A 78 12.53 1.33 11.59
N ASP A 79 13.15 0.72 10.58
CA ASP A 79 14.51 0.18 10.64
C ASP A 79 15.57 1.28 10.41
N GLY A 80 15.24 2.29 9.59
CA GLY A 80 16.20 3.29 9.11
C GLY A 80 16.53 4.40 10.09
N GLY A 81 15.70 4.63 11.12
CA GLY A 81 15.92 5.71 12.11
C GLY A 81 15.82 7.15 11.57
N GLU A 82 15.66 7.33 10.26
CA GLU A 82 15.63 8.64 9.61
C GLU A 82 14.29 9.36 9.76
N TRP A 83 14.37 10.67 10.00
CA TRP A 83 13.22 11.57 9.92
C TRP A 83 12.72 11.66 8.48
N LYS A 84 11.44 11.37 8.28
CA LYS A 84 10.80 11.33 6.97
C LYS A 84 10.05 12.61 6.70
N ARG A 85 10.18 13.15 5.49
CA ARG A 85 9.44 14.34 5.03
C ARG A 85 8.89 14.14 3.62
N GLY A 86 7.76 14.78 3.36
CA GLY A 86 7.27 15.03 2.01
C GLY A 86 6.29 14.00 1.47
N LEU A 87 5.96 12.94 2.22
CA LEU A 87 4.91 12.00 1.81
C LEU A 87 3.52 12.63 2.02
N VAL A 88 2.72 12.59 0.96
CA VAL A 88 1.30 12.94 0.97
C VAL A 88 0.51 11.71 0.55
N ILE A 89 -0.48 11.32 1.33
CA ILE A 89 -1.40 10.22 1.01
C ILE A 89 -2.70 10.84 0.53
N LYS A 90 -3.11 10.53 -0.70
CA LYS A 90 -4.45 10.89 -1.20
C LYS A 90 -5.50 9.96 -0.63
N GLY A 91 -5.17 8.68 -0.55
CA GLY A 91 -6.05 7.64 -0.07
C GLY A 91 -5.66 6.28 -0.63
N ILE A 92 -6.65 5.39 -0.67
CA ILE A 92 -6.49 4.01 -1.13
C ILE A 92 -7.53 3.73 -2.20
N ALA A 93 -7.11 3.01 -3.23
CA ALA A 93 -7.98 2.42 -4.22
C ALA A 93 -8.08 0.92 -3.97
N ILE A 94 -9.33 0.42 -3.89
CA ILE A 94 -9.64 -1.01 -3.91
C ILE A 94 -10.48 -1.21 -5.17
N ARG A 95 -9.94 -1.91 -6.17
CA ARG A 95 -10.58 -2.04 -7.48
C ARG A 95 -10.35 -3.42 -8.09
N PRO A 96 -11.25 -3.89 -8.97
CA PRO A 96 -11.04 -5.13 -9.69
C PRO A 96 -9.70 -5.11 -10.43
N LYS A 97 -8.90 -6.15 -10.26
CA LYS A 97 -7.68 -6.39 -11.02
C LYS A 97 -8.07 -7.13 -12.29
N THR A 98 -8.00 -6.44 -13.42
CA THR A 98 -8.35 -7.00 -14.73
C THR A 98 -7.22 -7.83 -15.29
#